data_AF-A0A7J7FZW0-F1
#
_entry.id   AF-A0A7J7FZW0-F1
#
_cell.length_a   1.000
_cell.length_b   1.000
_cell.length_c   1.000
_cell.angle_alpha   90.00
_cell.angle_beta   90.00
_cell.angle_gamma   90.00
#
_symmetry.space_group_name_H-M   'P 1'
#
loop_
_entity.id
_entity.type
_entity.pdbx_description
1 polymer ?
#
loop_
_entity_poly.entity_id
_entity_poly.type
_entity_poly.pdbx_seq_one_letter_code
_entity_poly.pdbx_strand_id
1 'polypeptide(L)'
;MALYNGNEQLLCKVFLLFFGEIASDWFHKLPRGTVKSWEGLVEMFMARFVMNKLQPLRVDSLLVLNISEGESFRAYAKMYYEVFN
;
A
#
# COMPACT_ATOMS: atom_id res chain seq x y z
N MET A 1 -23.73 4.75 -4.46
CA MET A 1 -22.42 5.44 -4.56
C MET A 1 -22.17 5.79 -6.02
N ALA A 2 -22.70 6.92 -6.50
CA ALA A 2 -22.74 7.25 -7.93
C ALA A 2 -22.44 8.74 -8.21
N LEU A 3 -21.46 9.33 -7.50
CA LEU A 3 -21.14 10.75 -7.67
C LEU A 3 -20.13 11.05 -8.79
N TYR A 4 -19.52 10.03 -9.40
CA TYR A 4 -18.40 10.22 -10.35
C TYR A 4 -18.53 9.42 -11.65
N ASN A 5 -19.75 9.02 -12.02
CA ASN A 5 -19.97 8.20 -13.21
C ASN A 5 -19.80 9.06 -14.49
N GLY A 6 -18.56 9.20 -14.97
CA GLY A 6 -18.28 9.76 -16.29
C GLY A 6 -17.16 10.82 -16.36
N ASN A 7 -16.54 11.21 -15.24
CA ASN A 7 -15.49 12.23 -15.26
C ASN A 7 -14.21 11.76 -14.56
N GLU A 8 -13.55 10.75 -15.15
CA GLU A 8 -12.29 10.20 -14.63
C GLU A 8 -11.21 11.28 -14.43
N GLN A 9 -11.19 12.30 -15.28
CA GLN A 9 -10.26 13.43 -15.14
C GLN A 9 -10.48 14.21 -13.84
N LEU A 10 -11.74 14.37 -13.43
CA LEU A 10 -12.09 15.01 -12.16
C LEU A 10 -11.70 14.12 -10.97
N LEU A 11 -11.95 12.81 -11.07
CA LEU A 11 -11.52 11.84 -10.05
C LEU A 11 -10.01 11.87 -9.83
N CYS A 12 -9.21 11.84 -10.90
CA CYS A 12 -7.75 11.94 -10.80
C CYS A 12 -7.31 13.21 -10.06
N LYS A 13 -7.89 14.37 -10.40
CA LYS A 13 -7.57 15.65 -9.73
C LYS A 13 -7.95 15.66 -8.26
N VAL A 14 -9.16 15.22 -7.95
CA VAL A 14 -9.70 15.17 -6.58
C VAL A 14 -8.89 14.21 -5.73
N PHE A 15 -8.56 13.03 -6.25
CA PHE A 15 -7.70 12.04 -5.61
C PHE A 15 -6.37 12.64 -5.20
N LEU A 16 -5.66 13.31 -6.11
CA LEU A 16 -4.36 13.90 -5.83
C LEU A 16 -4.38 14.98 -4.74
N LEU A 17 -5.49 15.70 -4.59
CA LEU A 17 -5.66 16.69 -3.53
C LEU A 17 -5.67 16.07 -2.12
N PHE A 18 -6.03 14.78 -1.98
CA PHE A 18 -6.10 14.12 -0.68
C PHE A 18 -4.76 13.64 -0.11
N PHE A 19 -3.71 13.52 -0.92
CA PHE A 19 -2.47 12.84 -0.51
C PHE A 19 -1.32 13.78 -0.10
N GLY A 20 -1.59 15.07 0.01
CA GLY A 20 -0.59 16.07 0.43
C GLY A 20 0.56 16.25 -0.55
N GLU A 21 1.65 16.88 -0.08
CA GLU A 21 2.75 17.31 -0.95
C GLU A 21 3.48 16.13 -1.63
N ILE A 22 3.78 15.05 -0.90
CA ILE A 22 4.64 13.96 -1.40
C ILE A 22 4.03 13.25 -2.60
N ALA A 23 2.74 12.95 -2.55
CA ALA A 23 2.04 12.26 -3.64
C ALA A 23 1.75 13.21 -4.81
N SER A 24 1.45 14.47 -4.52
CA SER A 24 1.34 15.51 -5.55
C SER A 24 2.66 15.64 -6.32
N ASP A 25 3.78 15.74 -5.61
CA ASP A 25 5.12 15.85 -6.21
C ASP A 25 5.48 14.65 -7.08
N TRP A 26 5.12 13.44 -6.63
CA TRP A 26 5.29 12.22 -7.42
C TRP A 26 4.45 12.26 -8.70
N PHE A 27 3.17 12.63 -8.60
CA PHE A 27 2.28 12.66 -9.76
C PHE A 27 2.76 13.66 -10.81
N HIS A 28 3.22 14.85 -10.41
CA HIS A 28 3.77 15.85 -11.32
C HIS A 28 5.08 15.40 -12.02
N LYS A 29 5.81 14.43 -11.44
CA LYS A 29 7.02 13.84 -12.02
C LYS A 29 6.72 12.71 -13.01
N LEU A 30 5.46 12.24 -13.12
CA LEU A 30 5.10 11.22 -14.10
C LEU A 30 5.21 11.78 -15.53
N PRO A 31 5.70 10.99 -16.50
CA PRO A 31 5.71 11.39 -17.89
C PRO A 31 4.30 11.72 -18.39
N ARG A 32 4.20 12.66 -19.35
CA ARG A 32 2.91 13.02 -19.94
C ARG A 32 2.31 11.81 -20.66
N GLY A 33 1.03 11.54 -20.42
CA GLY A 33 0.31 10.42 -21.03
C GLY A 33 0.51 9.07 -20.34
N THR A 34 1.25 9.02 -19.22
CA THR A 34 1.40 7.80 -18.42
C THR A 34 0.09 7.37 -17.78
N VAL A 35 -0.70 8.32 -17.29
CA VAL A 35 -2.02 8.06 -16.69
C VAL A 35 -3.09 8.19 -17.78
N LYS A 36 -3.64 7.05 -18.20
CA LYS A 36 -4.66 6.98 -19.27
C LYS A 36 -6.08 6.81 -18.76
N SER A 37 -6.22 6.34 -17.53
CA SER A 37 -7.51 6.10 -16.86
C SER A 37 -7.36 6.29 -15.35
N TRP A 38 -8.49 6.44 -14.68
CA TRP A 38 -8.56 6.44 -13.22
C TRP A 38 -7.94 5.17 -12.61
N GLU A 39 -8.27 4.00 -13.16
CA GLU A 39 -7.78 2.71 -12.66
C GLU A 39 -6.25 2.60 -12.73
N GLY A 40 -5.65 3.02 -13.85
CA GLY A 40 -4.18 3.02 -13.99
C GLY A 40 -3.48 3.98 -13.03
N LEU A 41 -4.12 5.10 -12.67
CA LEU A 41 -3.59 5.99 -11.63
C LEU A 41 -3.57 5.30 -10.26
N VAL A 42 -4.68 4.64 -9.90
CA VAL A 42 -4.81 3.93 -8.63
C VAL A 42 -3.76 2.82 -8.54
N GLU A 43 -3.56 2.03 -9.60
CA GLU A 43 -2.53 0.98 -9.61
C GLU A 43 -1.11 1.53 -9.40
N MET A 44 -0.72 2.58 -10.13
CA MET A 44 0.60 3.20 -9.98
C MET A 44 0.79 3.80 -8.59
N PHE A 45 -0.27 4.41 -8.04
CA PHE A 45 -0.26 4.95 -6.70
C PHE A 45 -0.07 3.84 -5.66
N MET A 46 -0.83 2.75 -5.76
CA MET A 46 -0.72 1.59 -4.88
C MET A 46 0.70 1.00 -4.96
N ALA A 47 1.25 0.79 -6.16
CA ALA A 47 2.61 0.28 -6.32
C ALA A 47 3.68 1.19 -5.70
N ARG A 48 3.48 2.52 -5.72
CA ARG A 48 4.45 3.49 -5.19
C ARG A 48 4.34 3.71 -3.69
N PHE A 49 3.14 3.88 -3.18
CA PHE A 49 2.89 4.34 -1.81
C PHE A 49 2.39 3.23 -0.90
N VAL A 50 1.65 2.28 -1.44
CA VAL A 50 1.32 1.05 -0.73
C VAL A 50 2.45 0.07 -1.01
N MET A 51 3.58 0.29 -0.32
CA MET A 51 4.50 -0.81 -0.11
C MET A 51 3.71 -1.89 0.59
N ASN A 52 3.36 -2.95 -0.14
CA ASN A 52 2.86 -4.15 0.49
C ASN A 52 4.03 -4.74 1.29
N LYS A 53 4.19 -4.24 2.52
CA LYS A 53 5.12 -4.76 3.52
C LYS A 53 4.70 -6.15 4.01
N LEU A 54 3.63 -6.75 3.46
CA LEU A 54 3.56 -8.21 3.45
C LEU A 54 4.63 -8.71 2.48
N GLN A 55 5.88 -8.70 2.94
CA GLN A 55 6.76 -9.82 2.63
C GLN A 55 5.91 -11.08 2.82
N PRO A 56 5.83 -11.97 1.82
CA PRO A 56 5.23 -13.28 2.04
C PRO A 56 5.94 -13.83 3.27
N LEU A 57 5.20 -14.00 4.37
CA LEU A 57 5.71 -14.66 5.57
C LEU A 57 6.21 -16.01 5.07
N ARG A 58 7.52 -16.09 4.93
CA ARG A 58 8.17 -17.23 4.34
C ARG A 58 7.85 -18.38 5.27
N VAL A 59 7.34 -19.49 4.74
CA VAL A 59 6.89 -20.61 5.57
C VAL A 59 8.05 -21.11 6.44
N ASP A 60 9.29 -21.00 5.95
CA ASP A 60 10.52 -21.17 6.71
C ASP A 60 10.67 -20.20 7.89
N SER A 61 10.29 -18.92 7.76
CA SER A 61 10.21 -17.98 8.89
C SER A 61 9.20 -18.44 9.94
N LEU A 62 8.04 -18.95 9.50
CA LEU A 62 6.98 -19.47 10.37
C LEU A 62 7.40 -20.78 11.06
N LEU A 63 8.17 -21.63 10.39
CA LEU A 63 8.66 -22.92 10.92
C LEU A 63 9.78 -22.75 11.95
N VAL A 64 10.60 -21.69 11.85
CA VAL A 64 11.57 -21.32 12.90
C VAL A 64 10.86 -20.81 14.16
N LEU A 65 9.65 -20.27 14.03
CA LEU A 65 8.83 -19.67 15.08
C LEU A 65 7.89 -20.68 15.77
N ASN A 66 8.40 -21.84 16.19
CA ASN A 66 7.59 -22.82 16.91
C ASN A 66 7.07 -22.23 18.24
N ILE A 67 5.81 -21.78 18.26
CA ILE A 67 5.14 -21.23 19.44
C ILE A 67 4.95 -22.41 20.42
N SER A 68 5.69 -22.40 21.52
CA SER A 68 5.52 -23.43 22.56
C SER A 68 4.14 -23.29 23.21
N GLU A 69 3.53 -24.42 23.57
CA GLU A 69 2.21 -24.47 24.21
C GLU A 69 2.25 -23.70 25.55
N GLY A 70 1.79 -22.45 25.53
CA GLY A 70 1.82 -21.55 26.69
C GLY A 70 2.19 -20.09 26.40
N GLU A 71 2.72 -19.77 25.22
CA GLU A 71 3.03 -18.38 24.86
C GLU A 71 1.78 -17.63 24.35
N SER A 72 1.56 -16.41 24.85
CA SER A 72 0.45 -15.58 24.39
C SER A 72 0.71 -15.04 22.97
N PHE A 73 -0.32 -15.04 22.12
CA PHE A 73 -0.28 -14.43 20.78
C PHE A 73 0.24 -12.98 20.78
N ARG A 74 0.06 -12.25 21.89
CA ARG A 74 0.55 -10.88 22.07
C ARG A 74 2.07 -10.80 22.24
N ALA A 75 2.67 -11.75 22.97
CA ALA A 75 4.13 -11.84 23.11
C ALA A 75 4.78 -12.20 21.76
N TYR A 76 4.14 -13.11 21.02
CA TYR A 76 4.52 -13.48 19.66
C TYR A 76 4.54 -12.28 18.70
N ALA A 77 3.44 -11.51 18.67
CA ALA A 77 3.34 -10.35 17.79
C ALA A 77 4.46 -9.33 18.08
N LYS A 78 4.80 -9.12 19.36
CA LYS A 78 5.87 -8.23 19.76
C LYS A 78 7.25 -8.69 19.26
N MET A 79 7.61 -9.96 19.47
CA MET A 79 8.90 -10.51 19.03
C MET A 79 9.06 -10.47 17.51
N TYR A 80 8.01 -10.78 16.76
CA TYR A 80 8.03 -10.71 15.30
C TYR A 80 8.35 -9.29 14.80
N TYR A 81 7.69 -8.28 15.38
CA TYR A 81 7.96 -6.88 15.04
C TYR A 81 9.38 -6.45 15.40
N GLU A 82 9.97 -6.96 16.49
CA GLU A 82 11.35 -6.64 16.89
C GLU A 82 12.41 -7.30 16.00
N VAL A 83 12.13 -8.47 15.40
CA VAL A 83 13.10 -9.21 14.57
C VAL A 83 13.08 -8.76 13.10
N PHE A 84 11.92 -8.34 12.60
CA PHE A 84 11.69 -8.15 11.15
C PHE A 84 11.35 -6.70 10.74
N ASN A 85 11.28 -5.75 11.68
CA ASN A 85 11.05 -4.33 11.38
C ASN A 85 12.08 -3.43 12.06
#